data_AF-A0A9P8S8S1-F1
#
_entry.id   AF-A0A9P8S8S1-F1
#
_cell.length_a   1.000
_cell.length_b   1.000
_cell.length_c   1.000
_cell.angle_alpha   90.00
_cell.angle_beta   90.00
_cell.angle_gamma   90.00
#
_symmetry.space_group_name_H-M   'P 1'
#
loop_
_entity.id
_entity.type
_entity.pdbx_description
1 polymer ?
#
loop_
_entity_poly.entity_id
_entity_poly.type
_entity_poly.pdbx_seq_one_letter_code
_entity_poly.pdbx_strand_id
1 'polypeptide(L)'
;MDGTRTSSVQASFVEDLQTKMRLDRTDGVAPPPYEFKVLDAVLNAVVIELGNELESVRTPVISLLAELEENIDRQKLRMLLKLSKQASAFEHKAKLVRTVLDDILESNDSLSALYLTGNAQNVHGPEDLSEVESMLESYYAICDEIAQDAQSLTSMIKNTDDM
;
A
#
# COMPACT_ATOMS: atom_id res chain seq x y z
N MET A 1 14.08 -8.65 -16.37
CA MET A 1 14.71 -7.91 -15.26
C MET A 1 13.79 -7.79 -14.04
N ASP A 2 12.59 -8.37 -14.05
CA ASP A 2 11.58 -8.23 -12.99
C ASP A 2 11.87 -9.09 -11.73
N GLY A 3 12.53 -10.24 -11.93
CA GLY A 3 12.79 -11.20 -10.84
C GLY A 3 13.75 -10.72 -9.75
N THR A 4 14.63 -9.74 -10.04
CA THR A 4 15.61 -9.24 -9.07
C THR A 4 14.99 -8.25 -8.08
N ARG A 5 13.98 -7.49 -8.52
CA ARG A 5 13.27 -6.51 -7.69
C ARG A 5 12.32 -7.22 -6.74
N THR A 6 11.57 -8.20 -7.24
CA THR A 6 10.73 -9.08 -6.42
C THR A 6 11.53 -9.84 -5.38
N SER A 7 12.74 -10.34 -5.72
CA SER A 7 13.60 -11.02 -4.76
C SER A 7 14.15 -10.08 -3.67
N SER A 8 14.35 -8.79 -3.97
CA SER A 8 14.81 -7.80 -2.99
C SER A 8 13.72 -7.45 -1.99
N VAL A 9 12.49 -7.23 -2.46
CA VAL A 9 11.32 -6.94 -1.59
C VAL A 9 10.97 -8.16 -0.74
N GLN A 10 11.08 -9.37 -1.29
CA GLN A 10 10.91 -10.60 -0.53
C GLN A 10 11.99 -10.77 0.55
N ALA A 11 13.24 -10.45 0.26
CA ALA A 11 14.33 -10.53 1.23
C ALA A 11 14.15 -9.52 2.38
N SER A 12 13.77 -8.27 2.06
CA SER A 12 13.51 -7.25 3.09
C SER A 12 12.29 -7.62 3.94
N PHE A 13 11.22 -8.15 3.33
CA PHE A 13 10.06 -8.66 4.06
C PHE A 13 10.44 -9.77 5.04
N VAL A 14 11.28 -10.72 4.62
CA VAL A 14 11.72 -11.82 5.49
C VAL A 14 12.58 -11.30 6.65
N GLU A 15 13.48 -10.34 6.42
CA GLU A 15 14.25 -9.71 7.50
C GLU A 15 13.37 -8.94 8.49
N ASP A 16 12.41 -8.15 7.99
CA ASP A 16 11.47 -7.41 8.82
C ASP A 16 10.60 -8.36 9.65
N LEU A 17 10.08 -9.42 9.03
CA LEU A 17 9.30 -10.45 9.72
C LEU A 17 10.12 -11.15 10.81
N GLN A 18 11.37 -11.54 10.50
CA GLN A 18 12.27 -12.16 11.48
C GLN A 18 12.58 -11.23 12.65
N THR A 19 12.71 -9.93 12.38
CA THR A 19 12.96 -8.92 13.42
C THR A 19 11.73 -8.74 14.31
N LYS A 20 10.54 -8.58 13.72
CA LYS A 20 9.27 -8.48 14.46
C LYS A 20 8.97 -9.72 15.29
N MET A 21 9.32 -10.91 14.81
CA MET A 21 9.18 -12.16 15.56
C MET A 21 10.20 -12.33 16.70
N ARG A 22 11.33 -11.62 16.68
CA ARG A 22 12.37 -11.71 17.72
C ARG A 22 12.18 -10.73 18.88
N LEU A 23 11.40 -9.66 18.67
CA LEU A 23 11.14 -8.60 19.66
C LEU A 23 10.17 -9.01 20.78
N ASP A 24 9.77 -10.29 20.86
CA ASP A 24 8.83 -10.88 21.82
C ASP A 24 9.16 -10.71 23.33
N ARG A 25 10.18 -9.93 23.72
CA ARG A 25 10.67 -9.87 25.11
C ARG A 25 11.13 -8.50 25.59
N THR A 26 10.41 -7.42 25.28
CA THR A 26 10.65 -6.13 25.92
C THR A 26 9.36 -5.59 26.51
N ASP A 27 9.37 -5.41 27.84
CA ASP A 27 8.43 -4.60 28.65
C ASP A 27 6.98 -5.07 28.81
N GLY A 28 6.76 -6.19 29.53
CA GLY A 28 5.55 -6.44 30.36
C GLY A 28 4.18 -6.50 29.68
N VAL A 29 4.08 -6.14 28.40
CA VAL A 29 2.90 -6.18 27.55
C VAL A 29 2.93 -7.52 26.81
N ALA A 30 1.80 -8.22 26.80
CA ALA A 30 1.68 -9.46 26.05
C ALA A 30 1.90 -9.15 24.55
N PRO A 31 2.81 -9.86 23.86
CA PRO A 31 3.07 -9.60 22.46
C PRO A 31 1.80 -9.90 21.63
N PRO A 32 1.57 -9.17 20.52
CA PRO A 32 0.41 -9.40 19.68
C PRO A 32 0.39 -10.84 19.14
N PRO A 33 -0.80 -11.40 18.85
CA PRO A 33 -0.95 -12.71 18.22
C PRO A 33 -0.08 -12.86 16.96
N TYR A 34 0.34 -14.09 16.66
CA TYR A 34 1.22 -14.36 15.52
C TYR A 34 0.60 -13.90 14.20
N GLU A 35 -0.70 -14.14 14.01
CA GLU A 35 -1.49 -13.70 12.86
C GLU A 35 -1.37 -12.19 12.61
N PHE A 36 -1.37 -11.37 13.66
CA PHE A 36 -1.29 -9.92 13.54
C PHE A 36 0.13 -9.46 13.22
N LYS A 37 1.16 -10.09 13.79
CA LYS A 37 2.55 -9.81 13.39
C LYS A 37 2.80 -10.09 11.92
N VAL A 38 2.24 -11.20 11.41
CA VAL A 38 2.35 -11.56 9.99
C VAL A 38 1.57 -10.58 9.13
N LEU A 39 0.32 -10.29 9.50
CA LEU A 39 -0.53 -9.35 8.76
C LEU A 39 0.10 -7.95 8.69
N ASP A 40 0.58 -7.44 9.82
CA ASP A 40 1.30 -6.17 9.93
C ASP A 40 2.56 -6.14 9.06
N ALA A 41 3.36 -7.22 9.07
CA ALA A 41 4.53 -7.30 8.19
C ALA A 41 4.16 -7.30 6.70
N VAL A 42 3.07 -8.00 6.32
CA VAL A 42 2.61 -8.08 4.92
C VAL A 42 2.07 -6.73 4.47
N LEU A 43 1.22 -6.09 5.27
CA LEU A 43 0.65 -4.78 4.96
C LEU A 43 1.75 -3.70 4.86
N ASN A 44 2.73 -3.74 5.76
CA ASN A 44 3.89 -2.86 5.68
C ASN A 44 4.67 -3.03 4.36
N ALA A 45 4.93 -4.27 3.94
CA ALA A 45 5.59 -4.53 2.66
C ALA A 45 4.76 -4.04 1.46
N VAL A 46 3.44 -4.20 1.51
CA VAL A 46 2.53 -3.69 0.47
C VAL A 46 2.58 -2.16 0.39
N VAL A 47 2.53 -1.46 1.53
CA VAL A 47 2.61 0.00 1.57
C VAL A 47 3.95 0.51 1.04
N ILE A 48 5.07 -0.11 1.44
CA ILE A 48 6.40 0.25 0.94
C ILE A 48 6.45 0.09 -0.59
N GLU A 49 5.92 -1.01 -1.13
CA GLU A 49 5.90 -1.22 -2.58
C GLU A 49 4.98 -0.24 -3.31
N LEU A 50 3.81 0.08 -2.75
CA LEU A 50 2.93 1.10 -3.30
C LEU A 50 3.60 2.47 -3.33
N GLY A 51 4.30 2.86 -2.26
CA GLY A 51 5.05 4.12 -2.21
C GLY A 51 6.18 4.16 -3.25
N ASN A 52 6.94 3.07 -3.39
CA ASN A 52 8.00 2.96 -4.39
C ASN A 52 7.45 3.03 -5.82
N GLU A 53 6.32 2.38 -6.08
CA GLU A 53 5.67 2.38 -7.39
C GLU A 53 5.12 3.78 -7.72
N LEU A 54 4.48 4.47 -6.76
CA LEU A 54 4.04 5.86 -6.90
C LEU A 54 5.20 6.76 -7.34
N GLU A 55 6.32 6.73 -6.61
CA GLU A 55 7.48 7.57 -6.92
C GLU A 55 8.12 7.23 -8.28
N SER A 56 8.09 5.95 -8.67
CA SER A 56 8.57 5.52 -9.98
C SER A 56 7.77 6.09 -11.16
N VAL A 57 6.51 6.46 -10.94
CA VAL A 57 5.65 7.10 -11.94
C VAL A 57 5.67 8.62 -11.78
N ARG A 58 5.67 9.12 -10.54
CA ARG A 58 5.61 10.54 -10.19
C ARG A 58 6.82 11.31 -10.69
N THR A 59 8.02 10.81 -10.41
CA THR A 59 9.26 11.51 -10.75
C THR A 59 9.38 11.77 -12.27
N PRO A 60 9.18 10.77 -13.15
CA PRO A 60 9.18 11.01 -14.59
C PRO A 60 8.08 11.95 -15.08
N VAL A 61 6.88 11.90 -14.50
CA VAL A 61 5.77 12.78 -14.88
C VAL A 61 6.11 14.23 -14.58
N ILE A 62 6.53 14.54 -13.36
CA ILE A 62 6.86 15.92 -12.95
C ILE A 62 7.99 16.47 -13.82
N SER A 63 9.04 15.68 -14.05
CA SER A 63 10.16 16.09 -14.93
C SER A 63 9.69 16.39 -16.36
N LEU A 64 8.83 15.53 -16.91
CA LEU A 64 8.35 15.68 -18.29
C LEU A 64 7.40 16.87 -18.45
N LEU A 65 6.55 17.13 -17.45
CA LEU A 65 5.66 18.30 -17.44
C LEU A 65 6.48 19.61 -17.42
N ALA A 66 7.51 19.70 -16.57
CA ALA A 66 8.40 20.86 -16.55
C ALA A 66 9.11 21.07 -17.91
N GLU A 67 9.58 19.99 -18.55
CA GLU A 67 10.17 20.05 -19.88
C GLU A 67 9.19 20.48 -20.98
N LEU A 68 7.91 20.16 -20.84
CA LEU A 68 6.84 20.55 -21.78
C LEU A 68 6.46 22.02 -21.62
N GLU A 69 6.50 22.56 -20.40
CA GLU A 69 6.31 23.99 -20.15
C GLU A 69 7.36 24.85 -20.87
N GLU A 70 8.62 24.39 -20.92
CA GLU A 70 9.70 25.10 -21.62
C GLU A 70 9.63 24.97 -23.14
N ASN A 71 9.35 23.76 -23.64
CA ASN A 71 9.29 23.47 -25.07
C ASN A 71 8.39 22.27 -25.38
N ILE A 72 7.27 22.58 -26.03
CA ILE A 72 6.31 21.59 -26.52
C ILE A 72 6.93 20.78 -27.66
N ASP A 73 7.12 19.48 -27.41
CA ASP A 73 7.65 18.52 -28.37
C ASP A 73 6.72 17.31 -28.53
N ARG A 74 6.56 16.84 -29.77
CA ARG A 74 5.65 15.74 -30.10
C ARG A 74 6.09 14.40 -29.49
N GLN A 75 7.39 14.18 -29.31
CA GLN A 75 7.89 12.98 -28.65
C GLN A 75 7.63 13.06 -27.15
N LYS A 76 7.79 14.23 -26.52
CA LYS A 76 7.43 14.45 -25.12
C LYS A 76 5.94 14.21 -24.85
N LEU A 77 5.03 14.72 -25.69
CA LEU A 77 3.59 14.42 -25.58
C LEU A 77 3.28 12.92 -25.69
N ARG A 78 3.98 12.19 -26.58
CA ARG A 78 3.84 10.72 -26.66
C ARG A 78 4.33 10.02 -25.40
N MET A 79 5.41 10.52 -24.79
CA MET A 79 5.90 9.99 -23.51
C MET A 79 4.92 10.28 -22.38
N LEU A 80 4.30 11.47 -22.37
CA LEU A 80 3.30 11.87 -21.38
C LEU A 80 2.08 10.94 -21.44
N LEU A 81 1.59 10.60 -22.63
CA LEU A 81 0.51 9.62 -22.81
C LEU A 81 0.87 8.22 -22.28
N LYS A 82 2.15 7.80 -22.38
CA LYS A 82 2.60 6.52 -21.83
C LYS A 82 2.61 6.58 -20.30
N LEU A 83 3.14 7.65 -19.72
CA LEU A 83 3.16 7.86 -18.28
C LEU A 83 1.74 8.01 -17.71
N SER A 84 0.84 8.67 -18.43
CA SER A 84 -0.60 8.76 -18.11
C SER A 84 -1.22 7.39 -17.89
N LYS A 85 -0.99 6.45 -18.82
CA LYS A 85 -1.47 5.06 -18.69
C LYS A 85 -0.88 4.35 -17.48
N GLN A 86 0.41 4.56 -17.19
CA GLN A 86 1.07 3.96 -16.03
C GLN A 86 0.51 4.54 -14.72
N ALA A 87 0.32 5.85 -14.65
CA ALA A 87 -0.26 6.54 -13.50
C ALA A 87 -1.71 6.10 -13.25
N SER A 88 -2.54 5.98 -14.28
CA SER A 88 -3.92 5.47 -14.14
C SER A 88 -3.97 4.00 -13.70
N ALA A 89 -3.07 3.17 -14.20
CA ALA A 89 -2.99 1.77 -13.78
C ALA A 89 -2.58 1.66 -12.30
N PHE A 90 -1.61 2.47 -11.87
CA PHE A 90 -1.19 2.57 -10.48
C PHE A 90 -2.32 3.09 -9.57
N GLU A 91 -2.98 4.18 -9.96
CA GLU A 91 -4.12 4.76 -9.23
C GLU A 91 -5.22 3.71 -8.98
N HIS A 92 -5.57 2.95 -10.01
CA HIS A 92 -6.56 1.87 -9.89
C HIS A 92 -6.08 0.77 -8.92
N LYS A 93 -4.81 0.37 -9.00
CA LYS A 93 -4.23 -0.63 -8.09
C LYS A 93 -4.27 -0.15 -6.63
N ALA A 94 -3.85 1.09 -6.36
CA ALA A 94 -3.88 1.66 -5.01
C ALA A 94 -5.32 1.73 -4.46
N LYS A 95 -6.29 2.13 -5.29
CA LYS A 95 -7.71 2.14 -4.93
C LYS A 95 -8.24 0.77 -4.58
N LEU A 96 -7.86 -0.28 -5.32
CA LEU A 96 -8.26 -1.66 -4.99
C LEU A 96 -7.74 -2.10 -3.61
N VAL A 97 -6.47 -1.83 -3.30
CA VAL A 97 -5.89 -2.18 -1.99
C VAL A 97 -6.65 -1.46 -0.87
N ARG A 98 -6.89 -0.15 -1.04
CA ARG A 98 -7.67 0.66 -0.10
C ARG A 98 -9.08 0.10 0.09
N THR A 99 -9.78 -0.23 -0.98
CA THR A 99 -11.15 -0.78 -0.93
C THR A 99 -11.20 -2.12 -0.18
N VAL A 100 -10.22 -3.01 -0.38
CA VAL A 100 -10.20 -4.27 0.38
C VAL A 100 -10.02 -4.02 1.87
N LEU A 101 -9.21 -3.02 2.27
CA LEU A 101 -9.07 -2.68 3.69
C LEU A 101 -10.36 -2.09 4.26
N ASP A 102 -11.04 -1.24 3.52
CA ASP A 102 -12.36 -0.67 3.86
C ASP A 102 -13.41 -1.77 4.06
N ASP A 103 -13.53 -2.69 3.09
CA ASP A 103 -14.48 -3.80 3.12
C ASP A 103 -14.28 -4.71 4.35
N ILE A 104 -13.03 -4.87 4.81
CA ILE A 104 -12.71 -5.65 6.01
C ILE A 104 -13.10 -4.87 7.27
N LEU A 105 -12.77 -3.57 7.33
CA LEU A 105 -13.08 -2.68 8.45
C LEU A 105 -14.60 -2.51 8.65
N GLU A 106 -15.39 -2.53 7.60
CA GLU A 106 -16.86 -2.38 7.68
C GLU A 106 -17.57 -3.56 8.35
N SER A 107 -16.92 -4.71 8.51
CA SER A 107 -17.54 -5.94 9.01
C SER A 107 -16.84 -6.52 10.22
N ASN A 108 -17.53 -6.50 11.36
CA ASN A 108 -17.09 -7.20 12.57
C ASN A 108 -16.90 -8.71 12.35
N ASP A 109 -17.65 -9.31 11.42
CA ASP A 109 -17.46 -10.72 11.04
C ASP A 109 -16.14 -10.91 10.29
N SER A 110 -15.79 -10.00 9.38
CA SER A 110 -14.50 -10.00 8.68
C SER A 110 -13.33 -9.77 9.65
N LEU A 111 -13.46 -8.81 10.57
CA LEU A 111 -12.43 -8.51 11.58
C LEU A 111 -12.24 -9.69 12.55
N SER A 112 -13.33 -10.27 13.05
CA SER A 112 -13.26 -11.42 13.96
C SER A 112 -12.69 -12.67 13.27
N ALA A 113 -12.89 -12.84 11.97
CA ALA A 113 -12.29 -13.92 11.19
C ALA A 113 -10.75 -13.86 11.15
N LEU A 114 -10.13 -12.69 11.39
CA LEU A 114 -8.68 -12.52 11.43
C LEU A 114 -8.04 -13.11 12.71
N TYR A 115 -8.82 -13.38 13.77
CA TYR A 115 -8.33 -14.00 15.01
C TYR A 115 -8.17 -15.52 14.85
N LEU A 116 -7.19 -15.94 14.06
CA LEU A 116 -6.97 -17.34 13.68
C LEU A 116 -6.71 -18.25 14.89
N THR A 117 -5.90 -17.81 15.87
CA THR A 117 -5.54 -18.62 17.03
C THR A 117 -6.75 -18.87 17.94
N GLY A 118 -7.58 -17.85 18.16
CA GLY A 118 -8.81 -17.96 18.96
C GLY A 118 -9.87 -18.84 18.28
N ASN A 119 -10.09 -18.63 16.98
CA ASN A 119 -11.03 -19.41 16.19
C ASN A 119 -10.65 -20.89 16.12
N ALA A 120 -9.35 -21.21 16.02
CA ALA A 120 -8.87 -22.58 16.04
C ALA A 120 -9.14 -23.32 17.36
N GLN A 121 -9.28 -22.57 18.46
CA GLN A 121 -9.55 -23.13 19.79
C GLN A 121 -11.05 -23.22 20.13
N ASN A 122 -11.95 -22.87 19.19
CA ASN A 122 -13.40 -22.73 19.41
C ASN A 122 -13.76 -21.84 20.62
N VAL A 123 -12.87 -20.92 20.97
CA VAL A 123 -13.20 -19.85 21.92
C VAL A 123 -14.07 -18.87 21.14
N HIS A 124 -15.18 -18.39 21.71
CA HIS A 124 -15.91 -17.28 21.10
C HIS A 124 -14.91 -16.17 20.78
N GLY A 125 -14.95 -15.68 19.53
CA GLY A 125 -14.07 -14.61 19.06
C GLY A 125 -14.06 -13.45 20.05
N PRO A 126 -12.95 -12.70 20.15
CA PRO A 126 -12.82 -11.67 21.16
C PRO A 126 -13.96 -10.65 21.05
N GLU A 127 -14.51 -10.26 22.19
CA GLU A 127 -15.52 -9.19 22.26
C GLU A 127 -14.92 -7.83 21.89
N ASP A 128 -13.59 -7.71 21.99
CA ASP A 128 -12.82 -6.52 21.65
C ASP A 128 -11.99 -6.76 20.37
N LEU A 129 -12.39 -6.09 19.29
CA LEU A 129 -11.71 -6.11 17.99
C LEU A 129 -10.78 -4.89 17.78
N SER A 130 -10.66 -4.02 18.80
CA SER A 130 -10.02 -2.71 18.65
C SER A 130 -8.55 -2.79 18.21
N GLU A 131 -7.85 -3.86 18.59
CA GLU A 131 -6.43 -4.05 18.23
C GLU A 131 -6.24 -4.24 16.72
N VAL A 132 -7.03 -5.13 16.10
CA VAL A 132 -6.94 -5.38 14.65
C VAL A 132 -7.55 -4.25 13.85
N GLU A 133 -8.64 -3.66 14.35
CA GLU A 133 -9.31 -2.51 13.74
C GLU A 133 -8.35 -1.32 13.65
N SER A 134 -7.75 -0.91 14.77
CA SER A 134 -6.81 0.23 14.80
C SER A 134 -5.59 0.01 13.91
N MET A 135 -5.08 -1.23 13.84
CA MET A 135 -3.99 -1.57 12.92
C MET A 135 -4.42 -1.40 11.45
N LEU A 136 -5.57 -1.96 11.07
CA LEU A 136 -6.07 -1.87 9.70
C LEU A 136 -6.47 -0.44 9.30
N GLU A 137 -7.02 0.36 10.21
CA GLU A 137 -7.32 1.78 10.01
C GLU A 137 -6.05 2.57 9.67
N SER A 138 -4.93 2.29 10.34
CA SER A 138 -3.65 2.94 10.05
C SER A 138 -3.16 2.62 8.63
N TYR A 139 -3.24 1.36 8.21
CA TYR A 139 -2.86 0.96 6.85
C TYR A 139 -3.84 1.48 5.79
N TYR A 140 -5.14 1.53 6.10
CA TYR A 140 -6.16 2.13 5.24
C TYR A 140 -5.83 3.61 4.99
N ALA A 141 -5.52 4.38 6.04
CA ALA A 141 -5.20 5.79 5.92
C ALA A 141 -3.98 6.04 5.01
N ILE A 142 -2.92 5.24 5.16
CA ILE A 142 -1.73 5.34 4.30
C ILE A 142 -2.07 4.97 2.84
N CYS A 143 -2.83 3.89 2.62
CA CYS A 143 -3.24 3.49 1.27
C CYS A 143 -4.15 4.54 0.61
N ASP A 144 -5.01 5.20 1.39
CA ASP A 144 -5.85 6.29 0.91
C ASP A 144 -5.02 7.51 0.51
N GLU A 145 -4.04 7.90 1.30
CA GLU A 145 -3.10 8.98 0.95
C GLU A 145 -2.38 8.69 -0.38
N ILE A 146 -1.83 7.48 -0.54
CA ILE A 146 -1.16 7.04 -1.78
C ILE A 146 -2.15 7.10 -2.97
N ALA A 147 -3.39 6.64 -2.79
CA ALA A 147 -4.41 6.67 -3.84
C ALA A 147 -4.80 8.11 -4.23
N GLN A 148 -4.89 9.02 -3.25
CA GLN A 148 -5.15 10.45 -3.48
C GLN A 148 -4.01 11.12 -4.23
N ASP A 149 -2.75 10.83 -3.87
CA ASP A 149 -1.57 11.34 -4.57
C ASP A 149 -1.51 10.86 -6.02
N ALA A 150 -1.80 9.59 -6.26
CA ALA A 150 -1.90 9.04 -7.61
C ALA A 150 -2.99 9.75 -8.44
N GLN A 151 -4.15 10.02 -7.84
CA GLN A 151 -5.25 10.73 -8.50
C GLN A 151 -4.89 12.19 -8.80
N SER A 152 -4.14 12.85 -7.91
CA SER A 152 -3.61 14.19 -8.16
C SER A 152 -2.66 14.18 -9.37
N LEU A 153 -1.76 13.19 -9.44
CA LEU A 153 -0.84 13.02 -10.56
C LEU A 153 -1.58 12.80 -11.90
N THR A 154 -2.59 11.93 -11.93
CA THR A 154 -3.36 11.70 -13.17
C THR A 154 -4.16 12.93 -13.59
N SER A 155 -4.62 13.74 -12.63
CA SER A 155 -5.31 15.01 -12.90
C SER A 155 -4.36 16.08 -13.46
N MET A 156 -3.14 16.20 -12.92
CA MET A 156 -2.12 17.10 -13.47
C MET A 156 -1.79 16.78 -14.93
N ILE A 157 -1.62 15.49 -15.26
CA ILE A 157 -1.34 15.05 -16.63
C ILE A 157 -2.47 15.43 -17.59
N LYS A 158 -3.73 15.19 -17.19
CA LYS A 158 -4.91 15.52 -18.01
C LYS A 158 -5.00 17.02 -18.30
N ASN A 159 -4.76 17.85 -17.29
CA ASN A 159 -4.82 19.30 -17.46
C ASN A 159 -3.78 19.81 -18.47
N THR A 160 -2.61 19.17 -18.57
CA THR A 160 -1.59 19.52 -19.57
C THR A 160 -1.92 18.97 -20.97
N ASP A 161 -2.58 17.81 -21.07
CA ASP A 161 -3.03 17.27 -22.37
C ASP A 161 -4.13 18.13 -23.03
N ASP A 162 -4.91 18.88 -22.23
CA ASP A 162 -5.99 19.76 -22.69
C ASP A 162 -5.53 21.18 -23.10
N MET A 163 -4.25 21.53 -22.89
CA MET A 163 -3.64 22.83 -23.26
C MET A 163 -3.05 22.83 -24.68
#